data_AF-B4H9M3-F1
#
_entry.id   AF-B4H9M3-F1
#
_cell.length_a   1.000
_cell.length_b   1.000
_cell.length_c   1.000
_cell.angle_alpha   90.00
_cell.angle_beta   90.00
_cell.angle_gamma   90.00
#
_symmetry.space_group_name_H-M   'P 1'
#
loop_
_entity.id
_entity.type
_entity.pdbx_description
1 polymer ?
#
loop_
_entity_poly.entity_id
_entity_poly.type
_entity_poly.pdbx_seq_one_letter_code
_entity_poly.pdbx_strand_id
1 'polypeptide(L)'
;MVTHGRVELLAHPLSQKYLQMKWNSYGKYFHLANLLIYSIFLVFVTIYSSLMMNNIELEPGVNKSMSQYCNLGWDQLTHNLSQNHFAATNFRQDSCVERINRTTAILFCAGVIVVYILLNSMREMLQIYQQRLHYILETVNLISWVLYISALVMIVPAFRADGIITSIHYSAASIAVFLSWFRLLLFLQRFDQVGIYVVMFLEILQTLIKVLMVFSILIIAFGLAFYILLSKIIDPQPNHLSFSNIPMSLLRTFSMMLGELDVVGTYVNTYYRDRLKVPMTSFLILSVFMILMPILLMNLLIGLAVGDIESVRRNAQLKRLAMQVVLHTELERKLPHVWLQRVDKMELIEYPNEAKCKVGFCDFILRKWFSNPFTEDSAMDAISFDNNDDFINAELERQRRKLRDISRMLEQQHQLMRLIVQKMEIKTEADDVDEGISPNEIRSVVGSASAGTNRWNSPRIRNKLRAALSFNKSM
;
A
#
# COMPACT_ATOMS: atom_id res chain seq x y z
N MET A 1 -11.64 5.95 -21.38
CA MET A 1 -11.47 4.68 -20.64
C MET A 1 -11.03 4.93 -19.20
N VAL A 2 -9.92 5.65 -18.97
CA VAL A 2 -9.40 5.97 -17.62
C VAL A 2 -10.41 6.76 -16.77
N THR A 3 -11.00 7.82 -17.35
CA THR A 3 -12.01 8.67 -16.68
C THR A 3 -13.26 7.92 -16.22
N HIS A 4 -13.61 6.84 -16.89
CA HIS A 4 -14.78 6.02 -16.59
C HIS A 4 -14.43 4.73 -15.81
N GLY A 5 -13.18 4.59 -15.35
CA GLY A 5 -12.73 3.43 -14.56
C GLY A 5 -12.86 2.09 -15.29
N ARG A 6 -12.87 2.06 -16.63
CA ARG A 6 -13.07 0.83 -17.41
C ARG A 6 -11.78 0.03 -17.53
N VAL A 7 -11.43 -0.69 -16.46
CA VAL A 7 -10.17 -1.44 -16.31
C VAL A 7 -10.00 -2.49 -17.41
N GLU A 8 -11.04 -3.28 -17.67
CA GLU A 8 -11.04 -4.36 -18.66
C GLU A 8 -10.68 -3.87 -20.07
N LEU A 9 -11.20 -2.70 -20.47
CA LEU A 9 -10.91 -2.11 -21.78
C LEU A 9 -9.47 -1.58 -21.89
N LEU A 10 -8.90 -1.08 -20.80
CA LEU A 10 -7.50 -0.65 -20.72
C LEU A 10 -6.55 -1.85 -20.67
N ALA A 11 -6.96 -2.92 -20.01
CA ALA A 11 -6.22 -4.16 -19.91
C ALA A 11 -6.29 -5.01 -21.20
N HIS A 12 -7.24 -4.71 -22.10
CA HIS A 12 -7.37 -5.42 -23.37
C HIS A 12 -6.04 -5.43 -24.15
N PRO A 13 -5.62 -6.57 -24.75
CA PRO A 13 -4.33 -6.69 -25.44
C PRO A 13 -4.08 -5.60 -26.49
N LEU A 14 -5.13 -5.18 -27.22
CA LEU A 14 -5.03 -4.08 -28.19
C LEU A 14 -4.61 -2.75 -27.54
N SER A 15 -5.25 -2.37 -26.43
CA SER A 15 -4.96 -1.13 -25.69
C SER A 15 -3.55 -1.17 -25.10
N GLN A 16 -3.15 -2.33 -24.56
CA GLN A 16 -1.81 -2.56 -24.04
C GLN A 16 -0.74 -2.45 -25.14
N LYS A 17 -0.93 -3.09 -26.28
CA LYS A 17 -0.01 -3.02 -27.43
C LYS A 17 0.09 -1.60 -27.99
N TYR A 18 -1.02 -0.86 -28.02
CA TYR A 18 -1.02 0.55 -28.41
C TYR A 18 -0.18 1.42 -27.45
N LEU A 19 -0.34 1.25 -26.13
CA LEU A 19 0.51 1.92 -25.15
C LEU A 19 1.99 1.49 -25.31
N GLN A 20 2.25 0.20 -25.51
CA GLN A 20 3.60 -0.33 -25.72
C GLN A 20 4.27 0.30 -26.95
N MET A 21 3.54 0.44 -28.05
CA MET A 21 4.00 1.09 -29.25
C MET A 21 4.40 2.54 -28.97
N LYS A 22 3.52 3.32 -28.31
CA LYS A 22 3.83 4.72 -27.95
C LYS A 22 5.02 4.83 -26.99
N TRP A 23 5.09 3.94 -26.01
CA TRP A 23 6.22 3.88 -25.07
C TRP A 23 7.55 3.62 -25.77
N ASN A 24 7.61 2.62 -26.65
CA ASN A 24 8.83 2.28 -27.37
C ASN A 24 9.24 3.33 -28.40
N SER A 25 8.26 4.08 -28.92
CA SER A 25 8.51 5.07 -29.96
C SER A 25 9.09 6.37 -29.42
N TYR A 26 8.54 6.93 -28.34
CA TYR A 26 9.05 8.17 -27.74
C TYR A 26 9.06 8.16 -26.20
N GLY A 27 8.09 7.51 -25.56
CA GLY A 27 7.89 7.60 -24.11
C GLY A 27 9.13 7.20 -23.29
N LYS A 28 9.77 6.08 -23.66
CA LYS A 28 10.97 5.56 -23.02
C LYS A 28 12.11 6.59 -23.02
N TYR A 29 12.39 7.20 -24.17
CA TYR A 29 13.53 8.10 -24.32
C TYR A 29 13.35 9.39 -23.52
N PHE A 30 12.15 10.00 -23.58
CA PHE A 30 11.85 11.18 -22.78
C PHE A 30 11.86 10.89 -21.29
N HIS A 31 11.28 9.77 -20.88
CA HIS A 31 11.26 9.40 -19.47
C HIS A 31 12.67 9.09 -18.94
N LEU A 32 13.47 8.33 -19.70
CA LEU A 32 14.86 8.01 -19.35
C LEU A 32 15.73 9.27 -19.30
N ALA A 33 15.57 10.18 -20.26
CA ALA A 33 16.29 11.46 -20.25
C ALA A 33 15.94 12.30 -19.02
N ASN A 34 14.65 12.39 -18.68
CA ASN A 34 14.21 13.11 -17.48
C ASN A 34 14.70 12.45 -16.18
N LEU A 35 14.70 11.11 -16.12
CA LEU A 35 15.29 10.37 -14.99
C LEU A 35 16.79 10.65 -14.89
N LEU A 36 17.53 10.60 -16.00
CA LEU A 36 18.97 10.83 -16.02
C LEU A 36 19.31 12.24 -15.53
N ILE A 37 18.62 13.26 -16.04
CA ILE A 37 18.77 14.65 -15.60
C ILE A 37 18.50 14.78 -14.09
N TYR A 38 17.47 14.11 -13.58
CA TYR A 38 17.18 14.08 -12.15
C TYR A 38 18.25 13.33 -11.34
N SER A 39 18.75 12.21 -11.83
CA SER A 39 19.82 11.42 -11.20
C SER A 39 21.13 12.20 -11.11
N ILE A 40 21.46 13.02 -12.13
CA ILE A 40 22.60 13.93 -12.06
C ILE A 40 22.42 14.91 -10.90
N PHE A 41 21.26 15.57 -10.80
CA PHE A 41 20.95 16.45 -9.68
C PHE A 41 21.07 15.74 -8.33
N LEU A 42 20.53 14.52 -8.21
CA LEU A 42 20.59 13.72 -6.99
C LEU A 42 22.03 13.44 -6.57
N VAL A 43 22.89 13.04 -7.52
CA VAL A 43 24.31 12.80 -7.27
C VAL A 43 25.01 14.07 -6.78
N PHE A 44 24.70 15.22 -7.35
CA PHE A 44 25.28 16.49 -6.89
C PHE A 44 24.79 16.88 -5.50
N VAL A 45 23.51 16.67 -5.17
CA VAL A 45 22.98 16.92 -3.82
C VAL A 45 23.67 16.02 -2.79
N THR A 46 23.83 14.73 -3.06
CA THR A 46 24.48 13.80 -2.12
C THR A 46 25.97 14.07 -1.96
N ILE A 47 26.68 14.36 -3.05
CA ILE A 47 28.09 14.77 -3.00
C ILE A 47 28.23 16.09 -2.23
N TYR A 48 27.38 17.08 -2.50
CA TYR A 48 27.42 18.36 -1.77
C TYR A 48 27.19 18.15 -0.28
N SER A 49 26.20 17.36 0.14
CA SER A 49 25.94 17.10 1.56
C SER A 49 27.10 16.36 2.24
N SER A 50 27.73 15.40 1.56
CA SER A 50 28.92 14.73 2.08
C SER A 50 30.12 15.68 2.20
N LEU A 51 30.36 16.52 1.19
CA LEU A 51 31.42 17.52 1.21
C LEU A 51 31.15 18.61 2.28
N MET A 52 29.89 19.00 2.46
CA MET A 52 29.48 19.94 3.50
C MET A 52 29.83 19.41 4.87
N MET A 53 29.59 18.12 5.14
CA MET A 53 29.92 17.51 6.44
C MET A 53 31.43 17.30 6.64
N ASN A 54 32.17 16.94 5.58
CA ASN A 54 33.60 16.65 5.68
C ASN A 54 34.49 17.91 5.72
N ASN A 55 34.01 19.07 5.26
CA ASN A 55 34.79 20.31 5.16
C ASN A 55 34.33 21.39 6.14
N ILE A 56 33.89 20.99 7.34
CA ILE A 56 33.51 21.92 8.41
C ILE A 56 34.77 22.29 9.19
N GLU A 57 35.14 23.56 9.13
CA GLU A 57 36.20 24.15 9.95
C GLU A 57 35.57 24.86 11.15
N LEU A 58 36.22 24.73 12.30
CA LEU A 58 35.84 25.40 13.54
C LEU A 58 36.71 26.64 13.70
N GLU A 59 36.11 27.82 13.64
CA GLU A 59 36.79 29.08 13.98
C GLU A 59 36.33 29.58 15.36
N PRO A 60 37.23 30.19 16.14
CA PRO A 60 36.87 30.74 17.44
C PRO A 60 35.96 31.96 17.30
N GLY A 61 34.91 32.02 18.11
CA GLY A 61 34.04 33.19 18.22
C GLY A 61 34.76 34.42 18.80
N VAL A 62 34.05 35.55 18.89
CA VAL A 62 34.59 36.87 19.28
C VAL A 62 35.30 36.88 20.67
N ASN A 63 35.02 35.92 21.55
CA ASN A 63 35.64 35.79 22.88
C ASN A 63 36.94 34.96 22.83
N LYS A 64 38.09 35.67 22.85
CA LYS A 64 39.44 35.10 22.74
C LYS A 64 39.89 34.12 23.83
N SER A 65 39.13 33.94 24.92
CA SER A 65 39.52 33.07 26.04
C SER A 65 39.36 31.57 25.78
N MET A 66 38.64 31.19 24.72
CA MET A 66 38.37 29.78 24.36
C MET A 66 38.87 29.43 22.95
N SER A 67 39.86 30.16 22.42
CA SER A 67 40.35 29.96 21.05
C SER A 67 41.16 28.69 20.86
N GLN A 68 41.75 28.16 21.94
CA GLN A 68 42.65 27.01 21.87
C GLN A 68 41.90 25.71 21.50
N TYR A 69 40.63 25.57 21.90
CA TYR A 69 39.82 24.36 21.63
C TYR A 69 39.21 24.34 20.23
N CYS A 70 38.78 25.49 19.67
CA CYS A 70 38.22 25.52 18.32
C CYS A 70 39.28 25.21 17.25
N ASN A 71 40.54 25.60 17.48
CA ASN A 71 41.64 25.38 16.52
C ASN A 71 42.15 23.93 16.43
N LEU A 72 41.70 23.02 17.32
CA LEU A 72 42.15 21.63 17.37
C LEU A 72 41.44 20.71 16.35
N GLY A 73 40.40 21.19 15.65
CA GLY A 73 39.62 20.39 14.70
C GLY A 73 38.72 19.35 15.39
N TRP A 74 37.75 18.78 14.65
CA TRP A 74 36.71 17.89 15.20
C TRP A 74 37.28 16.61 15.85
N ASP A 75 38.24 15.95 15.22
CA ASP A 75 38.77 14.65 15.70
C ASP A 75 39.53 14.80 17.03
N GLN A 76 40.34 15.85 17.15
CA GLN A 76 41.14 16.07 18.36
C GLN A 76 40.29 16.71 19.48
N LEU A 77 39.28 17.52 19.12
CA LEU A 77 38.30 18.05 20.07
C LEU A 77 37.45 16.92 20.67
N THR A 78 36.92 16.01 19.87
CA THR A 78 36.10 14.87 20.36
C THR A 78 36.92 13.92 21.23
N HIS A 79 38.18 13.67 20.88
CA HIS A 79 39.09 12.85 21.70
C HIS A 79 39.47 13.54 23.03
N ASN A 80 39.72 14.85 23.03
CA ASN A 80 40.03 15.58 24.27
C ASN A 80 38.80 15.74 25.18
N LEU A 81 37.59 15.91 24.60
CA LEU A 81 36.33 15.97 25.35
C LEU A 81 35.97 14.62 25.98
N SER A 82 36.27 13.50 25.30
CA SER A 82 36.02 12.17 25.86
C SER A 82 36.99 11.82 26.99
N GLN A 83 38.22 12.33 26.95
CA GLN A 83 39.22 12.10 28.00
C GLN A 83 39.10 13.06 29.20
N ASN A 84 38.71 14.31 28.99
CA ASN A 84 38.62 15.33 30.04
C ASN A 84 37.17 15.79 30.29
N HIS A 85 36.48 15.07 31.18
CA HIS A 85 35.09 15.37 31.52
C HIS A 85 34.88 16.79 32.12
N PHE A 86 35.91 17.38 32.76
CA PHE A 86 35.90 18.76 33.28
C PHE A 86 36.07 19.83 32.20
N ALA A 87 36.72 19.51 31.07
CA ALA A 87 36.79 20.41 29.92
C ALA A 87 35.45 20.43 29.16
N ALA A 88 34.76 19.28 29.09
CA ALA A 88 33.45 19.17 28.48
C ALA A 88 32.37 20.01 29.19
N THR A 89 32.42 20.13 30.53
CA THR A 89 31.48 20.98 31.29
C THR A 89 31.72 22.48 31.13
N ASN A 90 32.94 22.89 30.76
CA ASN A 90 33.31 24.29 30.54
C ASN A 90 33.21 24.71 29.06
N PHE A 91 33.05 23.76 28.14
CA PHE A 91 32.86 24.02 26.72
C PHE A 91 31.42 24.46 26.46
N ARG A 92 31.20 25.76 26.34
CA ARG A 92 29.92 26.32 25.89
C ARG A 92 29.90 26.23 24.36
N GLN A 93 28.97 25.46 23.79
CA GLN A 93 28.86 25.22 22.35
C GLN A 93 28.74 26.52 21.52
N ASP A 94 28.31 27.62 22.14
CA ASP A 94 28.25 28.97 21.55
C ASP A 94 29.64 29.62 21.29
N SER A 95 30.75 28.96 21.62
CA SER A 95 32.10 29.55 21.58
C SER A 95 32.84 29.37 20.25
N CYS A 96 32.42 28.41 19.42
CA CYS A 96 33.03 28.13 18.11
C CYS A 96 31.99 28.37 17.01
N VAL A 97 32.40 28.99 15.92
CA VAL A 97 31.59 29.17 14.72
C VAL A 97 32.03 28.12 13.70
N GLU A 98 31.06 27.38 13.17
CA GLU A 98 31.30 26.40 12.12
C GLU A 98 31.28 27.11 10.76
N ARG A 99 32.34 26.90 9.98
CA ARG A 99 32.51 27.52 8.67
C ARG A 99 32.77 26.45 7.62
N ILE A 100 32.18 26.61 6.45
CA ILE A 100 32.46 25.74 5.31
C ILE A 100 33.77 26.15 4.64
N ASN A 101 34.72 25.22 4.50
CA ASN A 101 35.90 25.48 3.68
C ASN A 101 35.50 25.47 2.19
N ARG A 102 35.73 26.59 1.50
CA ARG A 102 35.38 26.74 0.09
C ARG A 102 36.39 26.04 -0.81
N THR A 103 36.13 24.77 -1.07
CA THR A 103 36.81 24.06 -2.16
C THR A 103 36.13 24.35 -3.49
N THR A 104 36.91 24.27 -4.58
CA THR A 104 36.39 24.42 -5.95
C THR A 104 35.30 23.39 -6.26
N ALA A 105 35.39 22.19 -5.68
CA ALA A 105 34.39 21.14 -5.79
C ALA A 105 33.03 21.54 -5.18
N ILE A 106 33.02 22.12 -3.97
CA ILE A 106 31.78 22.57 -3.30
C ILE A 106 31.09 23.66 -4.12
N LEU A 107 31.84 24.63 -4.63
CA LEU A 107 31.30 25.71 -5.47
C LEU A 107 30.75 25.17 -6.80
N PHE A 108 31.45 24.21 -7.42
CA PHE A 108 30.96 23.57 -8.64
C PHE A 108 29.66 22.81 -8.41
N CYS A 109 29.59 21.97 -7.36
CA CYS A 109 28.37 21.25 -7.00
C CYS A 109 27.22 22.21 -6.67
N ALA A 110 27.48 23.27 -5.89
CA ALA A 110 26.48 24.29 -5.57
C ALA A 110 25.97 25.00 -6.84
N GLY A 111 26.87 25.35 -7.76
CA GLY A 111 26.51 25.96 -9.05
C GLY A 111 25.58 25.07 -9.89
N VAL A 112 25.89 23.78 -10.01
CA VAL A 112 25.04 22.82 -10.74
C VAL A 112 23.66 22.69 -10.08
N ILE A 113 23.60 22.61 -8.75
CA ILE A 113 22.34 22.55 -7.99
C ILE A 113 21.49 23.81 -8.25
N VAL A 114 22.09 25.01 -8.19
CA VAL A 114 21.38 26.28 -8.47
C VAL A 114 20.80 26.28 -9.88
N VAL A 115 21.62 25.96 -10.89
CA VAL A 115 21.18 25.94 -12.29
C VAL A 115 20.02 24.96 -12.48
N TYR A 116 20.12 23.77 -11.89
CA TYR A 116 19.05 22.79 -11.93
C TYR A 116 17.75 23.30 -11.29
N ILE A 117 17.85 23.93 -10.11
CA ILE A 117 16.67 24.49 -9.41
C ILE A 117 16.06 25.60 -10.25
N LEU A 118 16.84 26.54 -10.77
CA LEU A 118 16.33 27.66 -11.57
C LEU A 118 15.58 27.19 -12.83
N LEU A 119 16.14 26.22 -13.58
CA LEU A 119 15.49 25.67 -14.77
C LEU A 119 14.16 24.98 -14.43
N ASN A 120 14.12 24.21 -13.33
CA ASN A 120 12.90 23.52 -12.93
C ASN A 120 11.86 24.44 -12.29
N SER A 121 12.27 25.44 -11.51
CA SER A 121 11.37 26.47 -10.98
C SER A 121 10.73 27.28 -12.11
N MET A 122 11.48 27.60 -13.18
CA MET A 122 10.90 28.23 -14.37
C MET A 122 9.85 27.33 -15.02
N ARG A 123 10.15 26.03 -15.20
CA ARG A 123 9.20 25.05 -15.75
C ARG A 123 7.95 24.93 -14.88
N GLU A 124 8.09 24.90 -13.56
CA GLU A 124 6.97 24.79 -12.62
C GLU A 124 6.14 26.08 -12.55
N MET A 125 6.75 27.25 -12.64
CA MET A 125 6.03 28.53 -12.77
C MET A 125 5.15 28.57 -14.02
N LEU A 126 5.64 28.08 -15.16
CA LEU A 126 4.82 27.93 -16.37
C LEU A 126 3.64 26.96 -16.15
N GLN A 127 3.86 25.89 -15.38
CA GLN A 127 2.82 24.92 -15.06
C GLN A 127 1.75 25.49 -14.10
N ILE A 128 2.17 26.25 -13.08
CA ILE A 128 1.28 26.98 -12.18
C ILE A 128 0.40 27.95 -12.96
N TYR A 129 0.97 28.68 -13.92
CA TYR A 129 0.22 29.61 -14.76
C TYR A 129 -0.89 28.90 -15.57
N GLN A 130 -0.60 27.71 -16.11
CA GLN A 130 -1.56 26.93 -16.90
C GLN A 130 -2.63 26.20 -16.05
N GLN A 131 -2.24 25.60 -14.92
CA GLN A 131 -3.09 24.69 -14.13
C GLN A 131 -3.73 25.35 -12.90
N ARG A 132 -3.30 26.57 -12.53
CA ARG A 132 -3.81 27.38 -11.41
C ARG A 132 -3.98 26.57 -10.10
N LEU A 133 -5.20 26.51 -9.55
CA LEU A 133 -5.49 25.88 -8.25
C LEU A 133 -5.34 24.37 -8.26
N HIS A 134 -5.54 23.72 -9.41
CA HIS A 134 -5.39 22.26 -9.50
C HIS A 134 -3.94 21.83 -9.23
N TYR A 135 -2.97 22.69 -9.55
CA TYR A 135 -1.55 22.44 -9.32
C TYR A 135 -1.20 22.32 -7.83
N ILE A 136 -1.81 23.14 -6.97
CA ILE A 136 -1.48 23.20 -5.53
C ILE A 136 -2.04 21.98 -4.78
N LEU A 137 -3.12 21.36 -5.30
CA LEU A 137 -3.72 20.16 -4.72
C LEU A 137 -2.90 18.89 -4.98
N GLU A 138 -1.96 18.91 -5.93
CA GLU A 138 -1.15 17.76 -6.28
C GLU A 138 0.08 17.64 -5.35
N THR A 139 0.10 16.59 -4.53
CA THR A 139 1.11 16.38 -3.48
C THR A 139 2.54 16.27 -4.01
N VAL A 140 2.72 15.73 -5.21
CA VAL A 140 4.03 15.58 -5.86
C VAL A 140 4.67 16.95 -6.17
N ASN A 141 3.86 17.94 -6.53
CA ASN A 141 4.32 19.29 -6.81
C ASN A 141 4.76 19.98 -5.51
N LEU A 142 3.98 19.80 -4.43
CA LEU A 142 4.34 20.31 -3.10
C LEU A 142 5.68 19.74 -2.62
N ILE A 143 5.89 18.42 -2.75
CA ILE A 143 7.17 17.77 -2.41
C ILE A 143 8.33 18.39 -3.20
N SER A 144 8.11 18.71 -4.47
CA SER A 144 9.13 19.32 -5.34
C SER A 144 9.51 20.73 -4.86
N TRP A 145 8.54 21.57 -4.48
CA TRP A 145 8.81 22.90 -3.92
C TRP A 145 9.55 22.85 -2.59
N VAL A 146 9.13 21.97 -1.66
CA VAL A 146 9.83 21.81 -0.37
C VAL A 146 11.27 21.34 -0.60
N LEU A 147 11.50 20.44 -1.56
CA LEU A 147 12.83 20.02 -1.96
C LEU A 147 13.67 21.18 -2.50
N TYR A 148 13.14 22.02 -3.40
CA TYR A 148 13.92 23.16 -3.93
C TYR A 148 14.23 24.20 -2.87
N ILE A 149 13.28 24.53 -2.00
CA ILE A 149 13.48 25.51 -0.92
C ILE A 149 14.54 24.99 0.06
N SER A 150 14.43 23.73 0.50
CA SER A 150 15.41 23.12 1.41
C SER A 150 16.80 22.99 0.76
N ALA A 151 16.89 22.59 -0.51
CA ALA A 151 18.15 22.54 -1.24
C ALA A 151 18.78 23.94 -1.43
N LEU A 152 17.97 24.98 -1.65
CA LEU A 152 18.45 26.36 -1.75
C LEU A 152 18.99 26.85 -0.41
N VAL A 153 18.29 26.60 0.70
CA VAL A 153 18.77 26.95 2.05
C VAL A 153 20.06 26.21 2.40
N MET A 154 20.21 24.95 1.98
CA MET A 154 21.42 24.14 2.20
C MET A 154 22.68 24.74 1.52
N ILE A 155 22.55 25.33 0.33
CA ILE A 155 23.70 25.83 -0.45
C ILE A 155 24.10 27.28 -0.13
N VAL A 156 23.26 28.03 0.61
CA VAL A 156 23.53 29.45 0.95
C VAL A 156 24.91 29.70 1.57
N PRO A 157 25.42 28.88 2.52
CA PRO A 157 26.74 29.10 3.12
C PRO A 157 27.90 29.05 2.10
N ALA A 158 27.77 28.27 1.02
CA ALA A 158 28.81 28.19 -0.01
C ALA A 158 29.00 29.52 -0.75
N PHE A 159 27.94 30.32 -0.90
CA PHE A 159 27.97 31.60 -1.61
C PHE A 159 28.20 32.83 -0.71
N ARG A 160 27.88 32.74 0.59
CA ARG A 160 28.10 33.85 1.53
C ARG A 160 29.56 33.98 1.88
N ALA A 161 30.11 35.21 1.80
CA ALA A 161 31.51 35.54 2.14
C ALA A 161 31.96 35.02 3.52
N ASP A 162 31.05 34.98 4.48
CA ASP A 162 31.34 34.53 5.84
C ASP A 162 31.34 33.01 5.98
N GLY A 163 30.67 32.26 5.09
CA GLY A 163 30.70 30.78 5.09
C GLY A 163 30.10 30.10 6.33
N ILE A 164 29.41 30.86 7.19
CA ILE A 164 28.91 30.39 8.48
C ILE A 164 27.79 29.37 8.30
N ILE A 165 27.93 28.22 8.95
CA ILE A 165 26.92 27.17 9.05
C ILE A 165 26.13 27.37 10.35
N THR A 166 24.82 27.18 10.27
CA THR A 166 23.88 27.30 11.38
C THR A 166 23.03 26.04 11.42
N SER A 167 22.33 25.80 12.54
CA SER A 167 21.41 24.66 12.70
C SER A 167 20.39 24.54 11.58
N ILE A 168 19.93 25.67 11.03
CA ILE A 168 18.98 25.73 9.91
C ILE A 168 19.57 25.07 8.65
N HIS A 169 20.86 25.23 8.39
CA HIS A 169 21.52 24.62 7.23
C HIS A 169 21.62 23.09 7.38
N TYR A 170 21.88 22.58 8.59
CA TYR A 170 21.83 21.14 8.85
C TYR A 170 20.43 20.55 8.71
N SER A 171 19.41 21.23 9.25
CA SER A 171 18.01 20.82 9.08
C SER A 171 17.58 20.86 7.61
N ALA A 172 17.98 21.88 6.87
CA ALA A 172 17.68 21.99 5.45
C ALA A 172 18.40 20.91 4.63
N ALA A 173 19.66 20.61 4.93
CA ALA A 173 20.42 19.57 4.25
C ALA A 173 19.81 18.17 4.46
N SER A 174 19.43 17.84 5.70
CA SER A 174 18.82 16.54 6.00
C SER A 174 17.47 16.36 5.30
N ILE A 175 16.63 17.40 5.32
CA ILE A 175 15.34 17.40 4.61
C ILE A 175 15.56 17.31 3.08
N ALA A 176 16.49 18.08 2.52
CA ALA A 176 16.77 18.08 1.09
C ALA A 176 17.24 16.72 0.60
N VAL A 177 18.19 16.08 1.31
CA VAL A 177 18.67 14.74 0.96
C VAL A 177 17.53 13.72 1.05
N PHE A 178 16.79 13.68 2.16
CA PHE A 178 15.66 12.76 2.32
C PHE A 178 14.62 12.93 1.21
N LEU A 179 14.16 14.16 0.96
CA LEU A 179 13.16 14.44 -0.07
C LEU A 179 13.69 14.19 -1.49
N SER A 180 14.98 14.36 -1.75
CA SER A 180 15.57 14.08 -3.06
C SER A 180 15.55 12.58 -3.39
N TRP A 181 15.87 11.72 -2.43
CA TRP A 181 15.77 10.27 -2.59
C TRP A 181 14.32 9.80 -2.60
N PHE A 182 13.45 10.38 -1.78
CA PHE A 182 12.02 10.09 -1.83
C PHE A 182 11.39 10.48 -3.18
N ARG A 183 11.79 11.62 -3.75
CA ARG A 183 11.36 12.03 -5.09
C ARG A 183 11.92 11.13 -6.19
N LEU A 184 13.10 10.53 -6.02
CA LEU A 184 13.58 9.47 -6.91
C LEU A 184 12.62 8.26 -6.88
N LEU A 185 12.19 7.84 -5.69
CA LEU A 185 11.21 6.76 -5.54
C LEU A 185 9.91 7.10 -6.28
N LEU A 186 9.42 8.34 -6.20
CA LEU A 186 8.26 8.79 -6.99
C LEU A 186 8.51 8.79 -8.50
N PHE A 187 9.73 9.08 -8.97
CA PHE A 187 10.07 8.92 -10.39
C PHE A 187 10.00 7.45 -10.84
N LEU A 188 10.36 6.52 -9.96
CA LEU A 188 10.31 5.08 -10.26
C LEU A 188 8.89 4.53 -10.41
N GLN A 189 7.89 5.25 -9.88
CA GLN A 189 6.46 4.91 -9.98
C GLN A 189 5.97 4.68 -11.42
N ARG A 190 6.64 5.28 -12.40
CA ARG A 190 6.26 5.23 -13.82
C ARG A 190 6.83 4.03 -14.58
N PHE A 191 7.85 3.35 -14.03
CA PHE A 191 8.36 2.11 -14.58
C PHE A 191 7.41 0.94 -14.29
N ASP A 192 7.42 -0.07 -15.14
CA ASP A 192 6.45 -1.16 -15.05
C ASP A 192 6.74 -2.14 -13.93
N GLN A 193 7.97 -2.67 -13.88
CA GLN A 193 8.39 -3.65 -12.88
C GLN A 193 8.45 -3.02 -11.48
N VAL A 194 9.13 -1.88 -11.35
CA VAL A 194 9.32 -1.22 -10.05
C VAL A 194 8.10 -0.40 -9.64
N GLY A 195 7.38 0.20 -10.60
CA GLY A 195 6.33 1.16 -10.29
C GLY A 195 5.11 0.55 -9.62
N ILE A 196 4.75 -0.72 -9.88
CA ILE A 196 3.66 -1.38 -9.12
C ILE A 196 3.98 -1.37 -7.63
N TYR A 197 5.20 -1.78 -7.26
CA TYR A 197 5.62 -1.83 -5.86
C TYR A 197 5.64 -0.44 -5.23
N VAL A 198 6.09 0.58 -5.98
CA VAL A 198 6.07 1.97 -5.50
C VAL A 198 4.63 2.46 -5.28
N VAL A 199 3.71 2.24 -6.23
CA VAL A 199 2.30 2.64 -6.08
C VAL A 199 1.67 1.94 -4.88
N MET A 200 1.87 0.62 -4.77
CA MET A 200 1.38 -0.19 -3.66
C MET A 200 1.94 0.30 -2.31
N PHE A 201 3.24 0.58 -2.24
CA PHE A 201 3.86 1.14 -1.04
C PHE A 201 3.22 2.48 -0.63
N LEU A 202 3.00 3.40 -1.58
CA LEU A 202 2.36 4.69 -1.28
C LEU A 202 0.90 4.54 -0.85
N GLU A 203 0.16 3.58 -1.42
CA GLU A 203 -1.20 3.27 -0.99
C GLU A 203 -1.24 2.68 0.41
N ILE A 204 -0.36 1.73 0.73
CA ILE A 204 -0.23 1.14 2.07
C ILE A 204 0.23 2.20 3.08
N LEU A 205 1.13 3.09 2.70
CA LEU A 205 1.53 4.21 3.56
C LEU A 205 0.33 5.11 3.86
N GLN A 206 -0.53 5.38 2.87
CA GLN A 206 -1.72 6.18 3.06
C GLN A 206 -2.75 5.48 3.96
N THR A 207 -2.94 4.17 3.82
CA THR A 207 -3.84 3.40 4.72
C THR A 207 -3.28 3.39 6.14
N LEU A 208 -1.97 3.18 6.31
CA LEU A 208 -1.30 3.25 7.61
C LEU A 208 -1.49 4.61 8.29
N ILE A 209 -1.31 5.72 7.56
CA ILE A 209 -1.52 7.07 8.12
C ILE A 209 -2.97 7.26 8.58
N LYS A 210 -3.96 6.80 7.81
CA LYS A 210 -5.38 6.88 8.20
C LYS A 210 -5.67 6.09 9.46
N VAL A 211 -5.14 4.87 9.55
CA VAL A 211 -5.34 4.01 10.72
C VAL A 211 -4.64 4.59 11.95
N LEU A 212 -3.40 5.07 11.80
CA LEU A 212 -2.64 5.72 12.88
C LEU A 212 -3.34 6.97 13.41
N MET A 213 -4.00 7.76 12.55
CA MET A 213 -4.80 8.92 12.96
C MET A 213 -5.93 8.52 13.93
N VAL A 214 -6.61 7.40 13.69
CA VAL A 214 -7.66 6.90 14.60
C VAL A 214 -7.06 6.47 15.94
N PHE A 215 -5.93 5.76 15.91
CA PHE A 215 -5.26 5.26 17.11
C PHE A 215 -4.40 6.31 17.84
N SER A 216 -4.29 7.52 17.30
CA SER A 216 -3.58 8.62 17.94
C SER A 216 -4.14 8.95 19.33
N ILE A 217 -5.44 8.72 19.56
CA ILE A 217 -6.08 8.88 20.87
C ILE A 217 -5.41 7.98 21.93
N LEU A 218 -5.10 6.72 21.58
CA LEU A 218 -4.42 5.80 22.48
C LEU A 218 -2.96 6.21 22.71
N ILE A 219 -2.26 6.64 21.67
CA ILE A 219 -0.88 7.15 21.77
C ILE A 219 -0.82 8.35 22.72
N ILE A 220 -1.77 9.27 22.61
CA ILE A 220 -1.84 10.46 23.48
C ILE A 220 -2.18 10.06 24.92
N ALA A 221 -3.16 9.17 25.13
CA ALA A 221 -3.57 8.73 26.46
C ALA A 221 -2.42 8.02 27.20
N PHE A 222 -1.78 7.04 26.55
CA PHE A 222 -0.64 6.32 27.15
C PHE A 222 0.59 7.21 27.30
N GLY A 223 0.88 8.09 26.34
CA GLY A 223 2.01 9.01 26.43
C GLY A 223 1.86 10.04 27.55
N LEU A 224 0.65 10.54 27.82
CA LEU A 224 0.40 11.38 28.99
C LEU A 224 0.43 10.58 30.29
N ALA A 225 -0.09 9.35 30.31
CA ALA A 225 -0.01 8.47 31.48
C ALA A 225 1.44 8.15 31.87
N PHE A 226 2.29 7.79 30.90
CA PHE A 226 3.71 7.56 31.12
C PHE A 226 4.46 8.83 31.52
N TYR A 227 4.10 9.99 30.94
CA TYR A 227 4.66 11.26 31.39
C TYR A 227 4.35 11.50 32.88
N ILE A 228 3.11 11.30 33.33
CA ILE A 228 2.75 11.51 34.74
C ILE A 228 3.48 10.52 35.67
N LEU A 229 3.54 9.25 35.27
CA LEU A 229 4.11 8.17 36.09
C LEU A 229 5.65 8.19 36.13
N LEU A 230 6.31 8.56 35.03
CA LEU A 230 7.76 8.45 34.85
C LEU A 230 8.51 9.79 34.75
N SER A 231 7.84 10.95 34.61
CA SER A 231 8.54 12.26 34.45
C SER A 231 9.40 12.69 35.63
N LYS A 232 9.11 12.20 36.84
CA LYS A 232 9.79 12.62 38.09
C LYS A 232 10.67 11.52 38.70
N ILE A 233 11.18 10.61 37.89
CA ILE A 233 12.20 9.64 38.29
C ILE A 233 13.55 10.37 38.32
N ILE A 234 14.11 10.55 39.52
CA ILE A 234 15.42 11.19 39.71
C ILE A 234 16.47 10.07 39.66
N ASP A 235 16.92 9.72 38.45
CA ASP A 235 18.05 8.81 38.25
C ASP A 235 19.11 9.47 37.35
N PRO A 236 20.42 9.32 37.66
CA PRO A 236 21.53 9.86 36.87
C PRO A 236 21.84 8.98 35.63
N GLN A 237 20.87 8.24 35.09
CA GLN A 237 21.05 7.42 33.90
C GLN A 237 20.53 8.14 32.63
N PRO A 238 21.23 8.02 31.50
CA PRO A 238 20.92 8.76 30.26
C PRO A 238 19.56 8.41 29.64
N ASN A 239 18.95 7.28 30.01
CA ASN A 239 17.73 6.76 29.35
C ASN A 239 16.43 7.41 29.85
N HIS A 240 16.43 8.08 31.02
CA HIS A 240 15.21 8.62 31.64
C HIS A 240 14.78 9.99 31.09
N LEU A 241 15.60 10.65 30.27
CA LEU A 241 15.23 11.88 29.55
C LEU A 241 14.05 11.66 28.58
N SER A 242 13.77 10.40 28.22
CA SER A 242 12.69 10.00 27.31
C SER A 242 11.29 10.44 27.76
N PHE A 243 11.06 10.63 29.07
CA PHE A 243 9.75 11.01 29.64
C PHE A 243 9.77 12.39 30.32
N SER A 244 10.80 13.19 30.06
CA SER A 244 11.01 14.50 30.70
C SER A 244 9.99 15.56 30.26
N ASN A 245 9.58 15.53 29.00
CA ASN A 245 8.66 16.48 28.38
C ASN A 245 7.52 15.73 27.67
N ILE A 246 6.36 16.38 27.54
CA ILE A 246 5.19 15.78 26.87
C ILE A 246 5.51 15.30 25.44
N PRO A 247 6.17 16.10 24.56
CA PRO A 247 6.48 15.63 23.20
C PRO A 247 7.45 14.45 23.16
N MET A 248 8.43 14.41 24.07
CA MET A 248 9.38 13.30 24.16
C MET A 248 8.69 12.03 24.66
N SER A 249 7.77 12.16 25.63
CA SER A 249 6.95 11.04 26.11
C SER A 249 6.06 10.47 25.01
N LEU A 250 5.42 11.34 24.21
CA LEU A 250 4.61 10.92 23.05
C LEU A 250 5.47 10.21 22.00
N LEU A 251 6.64 10.77 21.67
CA LEU A 251 7.58 10.16 20.72
C LEU A 251 8.09 8.80 21.23
N ARG A 252 8.41 8.70 22.53
CA ARG A 252 8.82 7.45 23.17
C ARG A 252 7.69 6.42 23.14
N THR A 253 6.45 6.82 23.40
CA THR A 253 5.27 5.94 23.33
C THR A 253 5.02 5.46 21.90
N PHE A 254 5.22 6.32 20.90
CA PHE A 254 5.15 5.94 19.49
C PHE A 254 6.25 4.94 19.10
N SER A 255 7.49 5.11 19.57
CA SER A 255 8.56 4.11 19.39
C SER A 255 8.25 2.79 20.11
N MET A 256 7.71 2.84 21.34
CA MET A 256 7.28 1.65 22.08
C MET A 256 6.15 0.87 21.39
N MET A 257 5.31 1.52 20.58
CA MET A 257 4.30 0.85 19.75
C MET A 257 4.94 -0.14 18.76
N LEU A 258 6.16 0.15 18.28
CA LEU A 258 6.93 -0.72 17.37
C LEU A 258 7.40 -2.04 18.03
N GLY A 259 7.19 -2.20 19.33
CA GLY A 259 7.64 -3.36 20.11
C GLY A 259 8.96 -3.12 20.84
N GLU A 260 9.58 -1.95 20.68
CA GLU A 260 10.82 -1.57 21.38
C GLU A 260 10.52 -1.14 22.84
N LEU A 261 10.37 -2.14 23.72
CA LEU A 261 10.12 -1.93 25.15
C LEU A 261 11.35 -2.25 25.99
N ASP A 262 12.04 -1.21 26.48
CA ASP A 262 13.11 -1.36 27.47
C ASP A 262 12.53 -1.48 28.90
N VAL A 263 11.92 -2.64 29.20
CA VAL A 263 11.30 -2.92 30.49
C VAL A 263 12.33 -2.99 31.61
N VAL A 264 13.51 -3.59 31.34
CA VAL A 264 14.55 -3.79 32.34
C VAL A 264 15.17 -2.46 32.74
N GLY A 265 15.58 -1.65 31.76
CA GLY A 265 16.20 -0.35 32.00
C GLY A 265 15.23 0.65 32.61
N THR A 266 14.00 0.74 32.09
CA THR A 266 13.06 1.81 32.45
C THR A 266 12.24 1.49 33.70
N TYR A 267 11.79 0.25 33.88
CA TYR A 267 10.85 -0.12 34.94
C TYR A 267 11.49 -0.97 36.04
N VAL A 268 12.24 -2.02 35.68
CA VAL A 268 12.77 -2.99 36.67
C VAL A 268 13.90 -2.37 37.50
N ASN A 269 14.88 -1.73 36.87
CA ASN A 269 15.98 -1.07 37.61
C ASN A 269 15.46 0.04 38.53
N THR A 270 14.49 0.82 38.06
CA THR A 270 13.86 1.91 38.82
C THR A 270 13.04 1.37 40.01
N TYR A 271 12.42 0.19 39.85
CA TYR A 271 11.71 -0.50 40.91
C TYR A 271 12.66 -0.99 42.00
N TYR A 272 13.73 -1.71 41.65
CA TYR A 272 14.72 -2.20 42.63
C TYR A 272 15.54 -1.10 43.30
N ARG A 273 15.57 0.10 42.73
CA ARG A 273 16.21 1.29 43.32
C ARG A 273 15.26 2.17 44.13
N ASP A 274 14.01 1.75 44.34
CA ASP A 274 12.96 2.50 45.06
C ASP A 274 12.72 3.92 44.51
N ARG A 275 13.00 4.15 43.22
CA ARG A 275 12.83 5.46 42.55
C ARG A 275 11.45 5.62 41.90
N LEU A 276 10.71 4.52 41.76
CA LEU A 276 9.39 4.51 41.16
C LEU A 276 8.33 4.85 42.22
N LYS A 277 7.76 6.06 42.16
CA LYS A 277 6.80 6.56 43.18
C LYS A 277 5.55 5.70 43.31
N VAL A 278 5.07 5.13 42.21
CA VAL A 278 3.83 4.35 42.16
C VAL A 278 4.06 3.06 41.38
N PRO A 279 4.70 2.04 41.98
CA PRO A 279 5.15 0.87 41.25
C PRO A 279 3.99 0.04 40.71
N MET A 280 2.97 -0.22 41.53
CA MET A 280 1.81 -1.03 41.13
C MET A 280 1.06 -0.44 39.93
N THR A 281 0.74 0.85 39.97
CA THR A 281 0.06 1.52 38.85
C THR A 281 0.93 1.57 37.60
N SER A 282 2.25 1.74 37.75
CA SER A 282 3.18 1.78 36.61
C SER A 282 3.26 0.43 35.89
N PHE A 283 3.38 -0.68 36.64
CA PHE A 283 3.37 -2.02 36.04
C PHE A 283 1.99 -2.39 35.47
N LEU A 284 0.90 -1.95 36.08
CA LEU A 284 -0.45 -2.16 35.54
C LEU A 284 -0.63 -1.46 34.20
N ILE A 285 -0.32 -0.15 34.13
CA ILE A 285 -0.43 0.63 32.88
C ILE A 285 0.51 0.08 31.81
N LEU A 286 1.72 -0.35 32.18
CA LEU A 286 2.65 -1.02 31.27
C LEU A 286 2.06 -2.34 30.73
N SER A 287 1.46 -3.16 31.58
CA SER A 287 0.87 -4.44 31.16
C SER A 287 -0.30 -4.24 30.20
N VAL A 288 -1.18 -3.28 30.49
CA VAL A 288 -2.29 -2.90 29.61
C VAL A 288 -1.76 -2.35 28.28
N PHE A 289 -0.71 -1.53 28.32
CA PHE A 289 -0.06 -1.01 27.11
C PHE A 289 0.51 -2.12 26.23
N MET A 290 1.21 -3.11 26.81
CA MET A 290 1.79 -4.24 26.06
C MET A 290 0.74 -5.04 25.28
N ILE A 291 -0.43 -5.26 25.89
CA ILE A 291 -1.54 -5.98 25.24
C ILE A 291 -2.16 -5.13 24.14
N LEU A 292 -2.48 -3.87 24.41
CA LEU A 292 -3.24 -3.04 23.47
C LEU A 292 -2.41 -2.50 22.30
N MET A 293 -1.15 -2.12 22.54
CA MET A 293 -0.35 -1.41 21.53
C MET A 293 0.54 -2.40 20.73
N PRO A 294 1.63 -2.98 21.27
CA PRO A 294 2.44 -3.92 20.50
C PRO A 294 1.73 -5.18 20.02
N ILE A 295 0.76 -5.73 20.77
CA ILE A 295 0.10 -6.99 20.39
C ILE A 295 -1.14 -6.71 19.53
N LEU A 296 -2.16 -6.03 20.08
CA LEU A 296 -3.42 -5.84 19.36
C LEU A 296 -3.26 -4.88 18.18
N LEU A 297 -2.71 -3.68 18.41
CA LEU A 297 -2.62 -2.66 17.36
C LEU A 297 -1.69 -3.10 16.21
N MET A 298 -0.53 -3.71 16.49
CA MET A 298 0.35 -4.16 15.40
C MET A 298 -0.24 -5.31 14.60
N ASN A 299 -0.86 -6.29 15.26
CA ASN A 299 -1.53 -7.38 14.54
C ASN A 299 -2.71 -6.85 13.71
N LEU A 300 -3.42 -5.82 14.18
CA LEU A 300 -4.46 -5.16 13.40
C LEU A 300 -3.90 -4.39 12.20
N LEU A 301 -2.81 -3.62 12.38
CA LEU A 301 -2.17 -2.88 11.28
C LEU A 301 -1.67 -3.83 10.19
N ILE A 302 -1.04 -4.94 10.59
CA ILE A 302 -0.61 -5.99 9.66
C ILE A 302 -1.83 -6.67 9.03
N GLY A 303 -2.86 -7.00 9.82
CA GLY A 303 -4.08 -7.65 9.33
C GLY A 303 -4.85 -6.83 8.30
N LEU A 304 -4.93 -5.50 8.49
CA LEU A 304 -5.52 -4.58 7.51
C LEU A 304 -4.67 -4.47 6.26
N ALA A 305 -3.34 -4.34 6.41
CA ALA A 305 -2.44 -4.25 5.26
C ALA A 305 -2.43 -5.53 4.42
N VAL A 306 -2.49 -6.70 5.06
CA VAL A 306 -2.51 -8.01 4.38
C VAL A 306 -3.91 -8.32 3.82
N GLY A 307 -4.98 -7.96 4.52
CA GLY A 307 -6.35 -8.14 4.04
C GLY A 307 -6.66 -7.32 2.78
N ASP A 308 -6.10 -6.11 2.70
CA ASP A 308 -6.35 -5.21 1.57
C ASP A 308 -5.36 -5.42 0.39
N ILE A 309 -4.30 -6.23 0.54
CA ILE A 309 -3.16 -6.26 -0.39
C ILE A 309 -3.55 -6.61 -1.83
N GLU A 310 -4.51 -7.53 -2.02
CA GLU A 310 -4.96 -7.98 -3.34
C GLU A 310 -5.77 -6.87 -4.05
N SER A 311 -6.68 -6.23 -3.33
CA SER A 311 -7.46 -5.10 -3.87
C SER A 311 -6.57 -3.88 -4.16
N VAL A 312 -5.59 -3.60 -3.29
CA VAL A 312 -4.56 -2.58 -3.45
C VAL A 312 -3.70 -2.89 -4.68
N ARG A 313 -3.32 -4.16 -4.89
CA ARG A 313 -2.57 -4.58 -6.09
C ARG A 313 -3.34 -4.29 -7.38
N ARG A 314 -4.62 -4.66 -7.47
CA ARG A 314 -5.47 -4.39 -8.64
C ARG A 314 -5.64 -2.89 -8.89
N ASN A 315 -5.90 -2.12 -7.82
CA ASN A 315 -6.01 -0.66 -7.90
C ASN A 315 -4.70 0.01 -8.31
N ALA A 316 -3.56 -0.47 -7.81
CA ALA A 316 -2.24 0.01 -8.16
C ALA A 316 -1.92 -0.20 -9.64
N GLN A 317 -2.27 -1.36 -10.21
CA GLN A 317 -2.13 -1.62 -11.64
C GLN A 317 -2.92 -0.62 -12.48
N LEU A 318 -4.17 -0.35 -12.11
CA LEU A 318 -4.99 0.64 -12.81
C LEU A 318 -4.41 2.05 -12.68
N LYS A 319 -4.06 2.49 -11.45
CA LYS A 319 -3.48 3.82 -11.24
C LYS A 319 -2.19 4.01 -12.01
N ARG A 320 -1.37 2.97 -12.11
CA ARG A 320 -0.16 2.95 -12.92
C ARG A 320 -0.47 3.12 -14.41
N LEU A 321 -1.39 2.32 -14.98
CA LEU A 321 -1.78 2.45 -16.39
C LEU A 321 -2.37 3.84 -16.68
N ALA A 322 -3.23 4.33 -15.79
CA ALA A 322 -3.80 5.67 -15.88
C ALA A 322 -2.71 6.74 -15.92
N MET A 323 -1.71 6.65 -15.04
CA MET A 323 -0.58 7.57 -14.99
C MET A 323 0.31 7.49 -16.23
N GLN A 324 0.48 6.31 -16.84
CA GLN A 324 1.14 6.19 -18.15
C GLN A 324 0.35 6.89 -19.25
N VAL A 325 -0.98 6.70 -19.31
CA VAL A 325 -1.84 7.39 -20.28
C VAL A 325 -1.78 8.91 -20.10
N VAL A 326 -1.86 9.40 -18.86
CA VAL A 326 -1.72 10.84 -18.55
C VAL A 326 -0.35 11.35 -18.99
N LEU A 327 0.73 10.63 -18.69
CA LEU A 327 2.07 10.99 -19.12
C LEU A 327 2.17 11.10 -20.64
N HIS A 328 1.68 10.09 -21.38
CA HIS A 328 1.70 10.11 -22.84
C HIS A 328 0.89 11.29 -23.39
N THR A 329 -0.29 11.55 -22.83
CA THR A 329 -1.15 12.67 -23.22
C THR A 329 -0.47 14.02 -22.97
N GLU A 330 0.20 14.18 -21.83
CA GLU A 330 0.95 15.40 -21.49
C GLU A 330 2.18 15.61 -22.37
N LEU A 331 2.89 14.53 -22.69
CA LEU A 331 4.03 14.58 -23.62
C LEU A 331 3.57 14.94 -25.02
N GLU A 332 2.52 14.30 -25.53
CA GLU A 332 1.97 14.58 -26.86
C GLU A 332 1.50 16.03 -26.99
N ARG A 333 0.89 16.60 -25.93
CA ARG A 333 0.49 18.02 -25.91
C ARG A 333 1.69 18.98 -25.96
N LYS A 334 2.87 18.57 -25.50
CA LYS A 334 4.09 19.40 -25.46
C LYS A 334 5.02 19.17 -26.65
N LEU A 335 4.81 18.09 -27.41
CA LEU A 335 5.65 17.71 -28.55
C LEU A 335 5.25 18.49 -29.82
N PRO A 336 6.20 18.96 -30.63
CA PRO A 336 5.90 19.57 -31.92
C PRO A 336 5.19 18.59 -32.86
N HIS A 337 4.20 19.07 -33.61
CA HIS A 337 3.40 18.23 -34.53
C HIS A 337 4.25 17.44 -35.55
N VAL A 338 5.40 17.98 -35.97
CA VAL A 338 6.33 17.34 -36.91
C VAL A 338 6.90 16.03 -36.34
N TRP A 339 7.17 15.99 -35.04
CA TRP A 339 7.70 14.81 -34.36
C TRP A 339 6.61 13.77 -34.16
N LEU A 340 5.39 14.21 -33.83
CA LEU A 340 4.24 13.33 -33.68
C LEU A 340 3.93 12.60 -34.99
N GLN A 341 3.85 13.33 -36.11
CA GLN A 341 3.54 12.76 -37.43
C GLN A 341 4.58 11.73 -37.91
N ARG A 342 5.84 11.87 -37.50
CA ARG A 342 6.91 10.94 -37.86
C ARG A 342 6.88 9.64 -37.06
N VAL A 343 6.26 9.67 -35.88
CA VAL A 343 6.35 8.60 -34.88
C VAL A 343 5.02 7.86 -34.74
N ASP A 344 3.90 8.48 -35.08
CA ASP A 344 2.57 7.88 -35.03
C ASP A 344 2.42 6.79 -36.10
N LYS A 345 1.98 5.61 -35.70
CA LYS A 345 1.76 4.44 -36.56
C LYS A 345 0.36 3.91 -36.28
N MET A 346 -0.45 3.79 -37.33
CA MET A 346 -1.83 3.31 -37.22
C MET A 346 -1.92 1.79 -37.07
N GLU A 347 -0.89 1.06 -37.52
CA GLU A 347 -0.86 -0.40 -37.52
C GLU A 347 0.48 -0.92 -36.95
N LEU A 348 0.41 -1.97 -36.15
CA LEU A 348 1.55 -2.69 -35.59
C LEU A 348 1.41 -4.17 -35.93
N ILE A 349 2.35 -4.70 -36.72
CA ILE A 349 2.42 -6.12 -37.06
C ILE A 349 3.30 -6.81 -36.03
N GLU A 350 2.74 -7.77 -35.30
CA GLU A 350 3.45 -8.58 -34.32
C GLU A 350 3.66 -10.00 -34.85
N TYR A 351 4.91 -10.46 -34.83
CA TYR A 351 5.29 -11.81 -35.20
C TYR A 351 5.59 -12.60 -33.93
N PRO A 352 4.62 -13.39 -33.39
CA PRO A 352 4.75 -14.04 -32.08
C PRO A 352 5.87 -15.09 -32.03
N ASN A 353 6.22 -15.70 -33.16
CA ASN A 353 7.21 -16.79 -33.23
C ASN A 353 8.60 -16.34 -33.69
N GLU A 354 8.82 -15.06 -33.99
CA GLU A 354 10.14 -14.53 -34.32
C GLU A 354 10.83 -13.95 -33.08
N ALA A 355 11.74 -14.72 -32.48
CA ALA A 355 12.61 -14.24 -31.43
C ALA A 355 13.54 -13.15 -32.01
N LYS A 356 13.30 -11.88 -31.66
CA LYS A 356 14.13 -10.75 -32.09
C LYS A 356 15.61 -11.00 -31.76
N CYS A 357 16.46 -10.71 -32.75
CA CYS A 357 17.92 -10.90 -32.76
C CYS A 357 18.65 -10.51 -31.46
N LYS A 358 19.78 -11.18 -31.22
CA LYS A 358 20.73 -10.96 -30.11
C LYS A 358 21.02 -9.48 -29.89
N VAL A 359 20.42 -8.95 -28.84
CA VAL A 359 20.64 -7.58 -28.37
C VAL A 359 21.87 -7.58 -27.44
N GLY A 360 22.77 -6.61 -27.57
CA GLY A 360 23.98 -6.51 -26.74
C GLY A 360 23.69 -6.42 -25.24
N PHE A 361 24.63 -6.83 -24.39
CA PHE A 361 24.48 -6.95 -22.93
C PHE A 361 23.96 -5.67 -22.24
N CYS A 362 24.42 -4.49 -22.67
CA CYS A 362 23.98 -3.21 -22.10
C CYS A 362 22.52 -2.89 -22.47
N ASP A 363 22.13 -3.20 -23.70
CA ASP A 363 20.76 -3.03 -24.16
C ASP A 363 19.83 -4.13 -23.60
N PHE A 364 20.35 -5.32 -23.27
CA PHE A 364 19.63 -6.32 -22.49
C PHE A 364 19.33 -5.85 -21.06
N ILE A 365 20.30 -5.26 -20.35
CA ILE A 365 20.08 -4.72 -19.00
C ILE A 365 19.12 -3.52 -19.06
N LEU A 366 19.35 -2.58 -19.97
CA LEU A 366 18.45 -1.44 -20.18
C LEU A 366 17.05 -1.88 -20.59
N ARG A 367 16.90 -2.97 -21.34
CA ARG A 367 15.59 -3.50 -21.73
C ARG A 367 14.90 -4.23 -20.60
N LYS A 368 15.64 -5.02 -19.82
CA LYS A 368 15.10 -5.81 -18.71
C LYS A 368 14.69 -4.94 -17.51
N TRP A 369 15.45 -3.89 -17.19
CA TRP A 369 15.15 -2.99 -16.06
C TRP A 369 14.35 -1.74 -16.45
N PHE A 370 14.61 -1.16 -17.62
CA PHE A 370 14.04 0.15 -18.01
C PHE A 370 13.07 0.09 -19.20
N SER A 371 12.94 -1.02 -19.92
CA SER A 371 12.22 -1.02 -21.20
C SER A 371 11.57 -2.32 -21.63
N ASN A 372 10.55 -2.75 -20.90
CA ASN A 372 9.30 -3.12 -21.55
C ASN A 372 8.17 -3.16 -20.52
N PRO A 373 7.22 -2.21 -20.58
CA PRO A 373 6.06 -2.19 -19.69
C PRO A 373 5.04 -3.32 -19.87
N PHE A 374 5.37 -4.31 -20.70
CA PHE A 374 4.46 -5.35 -21.19
C PHE A 374 5.23 -6.64 -21.50
N THR A 375 6.30 -6.95 -20.74
CA THR A 375 6.86 -8.31 -20.83
C THR A 375 5.80 -9.32 -20.44
N GLU A 376 5.60 -10.32 -21.30
CA GLU A 376 4.49 -11.29 -21.25
C GLU A 376 4.29 -11.92 -19.87
N ASP A 377 5.36 -12.12 -19.10
CA ASP A 377 5.31 -12.73 -17.76
C ASP A 377 4.48 -11.91 -16.74
N SER A 378 4.52 -10.58 -16.79
CA SER A 378 3.83 -9.73 -15.80
C SER A 378 2.37 -9.46 -16.15
N ALA A 379 2.04 -9.50 -17.44
CA ALA A 379 0.67 -9.40 -17.92
C ALA A 379 -0.07 -10.75 -17.79
N MET A 380 0.60 -11.87 -18.04
CA MET A 380 -0.02 -13.20 -17.90
C MET A 380 -0.37 -13.53 -16.45
N ASP A 381 0.47 -13.19 -15.48
CA ASP A 381 0.17 -13.48 -14.06
C ASP A 381 -1.00 -12.66 -13.48
N ALA A 382 -1.35 -11.53 -14.11
CA ALA A 382 -2.52 -10.73 -13.73
C ALA A 382 -3.78 -11.14 -14.51
N ILE A 383 -3.62 -11.53 -15.79
CA ILE A 383 -4.72 -12.01 -16.64
C ILE A 383 -5.15 -13.43 -16.24
N SER A 384 -4.26 -14.26 -15.69
CA SER A 384 -4.60 -15.61 -15.22
C SER A 384 -5.56 -15.64 -14.03
N PHE A 385 -5.50 -14.64 -13.14
CA PHE A 385 -6.42 -14.51 -12.00
C PHE A 385 -7.78 -13.92 -12.42
N ASP A 386 -7.81 -12.79 -13.15
CA ASP A 386 -9.08 -12.14 -13.57
C ASP A 386 -9.84 -13.02 -14.59
N ASN A 387 -9.16 -13.74 -15.49
CA ASN A 387 -9.85 -14.68 -16.41
C ASN A 387 -10.57 -15.80 -15.66
N ASN A 388 -10.05 -16.25 -14.52
CA ASN A 388 -10.66 -17.37 -13.81
C ASN A 388 -11.94 -16.92 -13.10
N ASP A 389 -11.93 -15.74 -12.46
CA ASP A 389 -13.11 -15.18 -11.81
C ASP A 389 -14.16 -14.72 -12.82
N ASP A 390 -13.77 -14.10 -13.94
CA ASP A 390 -14.70 -13.73 -15.01
C ASP A 390 -15.25 -14.95 -15.75
N PHE A 391 -14.44 -15.98 -15.97
CA PHE A 391 -14.91 -17.26 -16.52
C PHE A 391 -15.90 -17.94 -15.58
N ILE A 392 -15.61 -17.97 -14.28
CA ILE A 392 -16.51 -18.50 -13.26
C ILE A 392 -17.81 -17.69 -13.26
N ASN A 393 -17.75 -16.36 -13.24
CA ASN A 393 -18.93 -15.50 -13.27
C ASN A 393 -19.77 -15.70 -14.55
N ALA A 394 -19.12 -15.77 -15.72
CA ALA A 394 -19.81 -16.02 -16.99
C ALA A 394 -20.47 -17.40 -17.01
N GLU A 395 -19.81 -18.45 -16.51
CA GLU A 395 -20.38 -19.78 -16.43
C GLU A 395 -21.51 -19.85 -15.40
N LEU A 396 -21.39 -19.17 -14.27
CA LEU A 396 -22.43 -19.05 -13.25
C LEU A 396 -23.66 -18.31 -13.79
N GLU A 397 -23.45 -17.28 -14.60
CA GLU A 397 -24.51 -16.55 -15.29
C GLU A 397 -25.20 -17.40 -16.36
N ARG A 398 -24.42 -18.23 -17.07
CA ARG A 398 -24.92 -19.22 -18.03
C ARG A 398 -25.75 -20.29 -17.33
N GLN A 399 -25.30 -20.78 -16.18
CA GLN A 399 -26.05 -21.71 -15.33
C GLN A 399 -27.33 -21.07 -14.79
N ARG A 400 -27.29 -19.81 -14.33
CA ARG A 400 -28.48 -19.05 -13.91
C ARG A 400 -29.50 -18.87 -15.03
N ARG A 401 -29.06 -18.68 -16.28
CA ARG A 401 -29.97 -18.64 -17.44
C ARG A 401 -30.62 -20.01 -17.67
N LYS A 402 -29.82 -21.08 -17.71
CA LYS A 402 -30.32 -22.46 -17.84
C LYS A 402 -31.32 -22.82 -16.73
N LEU A 403 -31.04 -22.47 -15.47
CA LEU A 403 -31.95 -22.70 -14.34
C LEU A 403 -33.27 -21.94 -14.47
N ARG A 404 -33.22 -20.68 -14.95
CA ARG A 404 -34.44 -19.91 -15.24
C ARG A 404 -35.29 -20.56 -16.33
N ASP A 405 -34.67 -21.08 -17.39
CA ASP A 405 -35.39 -21.76 -18.46
C ASP A 405 -35.98 -23.10 -18.01
N ILE A 406 -35.23 -23.88 -17.22
CA ILE A 406 -35.74 -25.11 -16.60
C ILE A 406 -36.93 -24.81 -15.68
N SER A 407 -36.83 -23.77 -14.85
CA SER A 407 -37.92 -23.36 -13.96
C SER A 407 -39.18 -22.96 -14.73
N ARG A 408 -39.04 -22.24 -15.85
CA ARG A 408 -40.17 -21.90 -16.73
C ARG A 408 -40.81 -23.15 -17.34
N MET A 409 -40.01 -24.11 -17.80
CA MET A 409 -40.51 -25.37 -18.36
C MET A 409 -41.25 -26.20 -17.30
N LEU A 410 -40.74 -26.24 -16.07
CA LEU A 410 -41.36 -26.94 -14.93
C LEU A 410 -42.71 -26.34 -14.56
N GLU A 411 -42.83 -25.01 -14.57
CA GLU A 411 -44.10 -24.32 -14.34
C GLU A 411 -45.14 -24.66 -15.42
N GLN A 412 -44.72 -24.70 -16.69
CA GLN A 412 -45.59 -25.12 -17.80
C GLN A 412 -46.04 -26.58 -17.66
N GLN A 413 -45.14 -27.50 -17.27
CA GLN A 413 -45.51 -28.88 -16.99
C GLN A 413 -46.46 -29.01 -15.81
N HIS A 414 -46.26 -28.22 -14.75
CA HIS A 414 -47.16 -28.19 -13.60
C HIS A 414 -48.57 -27.73 -14.00
N GLN A 415 -48.67 -26.67 -14.82
CA GLN A 415 -49.95 -26.21 -15.36
C GLN A 415 -50.63 -27.27 -16.23
N LEU A 416 -49.88 -27.93 -17.12
CA LEU A 416 -50.40 -29.01 -17.95
C LEU A 416 -50.91 -30.17 -17.11
N MET A 417 -50.18 -30.56 -16.06
CA MET A 417 -50.59 -31.60 -15.12
C MET A 417 -51.89 -31.22 -14.39
N ARG A 418 -52.03 -29.96 -13.96
CA ARG A 418 -53.30 -29.47 -13.37
C ARG A 418 -54.45 -29.53 -14.37
N LEU A 419 -54.22 -29.17 -15.63
CA LEU A 419 -55.22 -29.27 -16.70
C LEU A 419 -55.59 -30.72 -16.99
N ILE A 420 -54.63 -31.64 -16.98
CA ILE A 420 -54.88 -33.08 -17.12
C ILE A 420 -55.76 -33.55 -15.97
N VAL A 421 -55.40 -33.30 -14.71
CA VAL A 421 -56.22 -33.70 -13.55
C VAL A 421 -57.62 -33.09 -13.61
N GLN A 422 -57.76 -31.84 -14.06
CA GLN A 422 -59.06 -31.18 -14.21
C GLN A 422 -59.93 -31.80 -15.33
N LYS A 423 -59.30 -32.33 -16.38
CA LYS A 423 -59.97 -32.99 -17.52
C LYS A 423 -60.04 -34.52 -17.39
N MET A 424 -59.31 -35.09 -16.44
CA MET A 424 -59.34 -36.49 -16.14
C MET A 424 -60.61 -36.73 -15.34
N GLU A 425 -61.65 -37.20 -16.03
CA GLU A 425 -62.85 -37.70 -15.40
C GLU A 425 -62.48 -38.97 -14.62
N ILE A 426 -62.06 -38.77 -13.36
CA ILE A 426 -61.87 -39.86 -12.41
C ILE A 426 -63.27 -40.37 -12.09
N LYS A 427 -63.76 -41.31 -12.91
CA LYS A 427 -64.82 -42.22 -12.47
C LYS A 427 -64.20 -43.09 -11.39
N THR A 428 -64.58 -42.87 -10.15
CA THR A 428 -64.30 -43.85 -9.11
C THR A 428 -65.05 -45.13 -9.51
N GLU A 429 -64.34 -46.22 -9.81
CA GLU A 429 -64.90 -47.57 -9.98
C GLU A 429 -65.71 -48.06 -8.75
N ALA A 430 -65.86 -47.22 -7.72
CA ALA A 430 -66.70 -47.44 -6.56
C ALA A 430 -68.18 -47.07 -6.75
N ASP A 431 -68.57 -46.42 -7.86
CA ASP A 431 -69.98 -46.02 -8.12
C ASP A 431 -70.73 -46.92 -9.13
N ASP A 432 -70.04 -47.85 -9.81
CA ASP A 432 -70.69 -48.81 -10.71
C ASP A 432 -71.01 -50.12 -9.94
N VAL A 433 -72.06 -50.08 -9.11
CA VAL A 433 -72.59 -51.29 -8.45
C VAL A 433 -73.56 -51.99 -9.41
N ASP A 434 -73.11 -53.15 -9.85
CA ASP A 434 -73.73 -54.15 -10.75
C ASP A 434 -75.15 -54.57 -10.30
N GLU A 435 -76.18 -54.20 -11.08
CA GLU A 435 -77.56 -54.67 -10.88
C GLU A 435 -77.70 -56.09 -11.42
N GLY A 436 -77.47 -57.08 -10.55
CA GLY A 436 -77.60 -58.50 -10.89
C GLY A 436 -78.12 -59.36 -9.75
N ILE A 437 -79.35 -59.85 -9.94
CA ILE A 437 -80.02 -61.01 -9.32
C ILE A 437 -80.87 -60.72 -8.07
N SER A 438 -82.15 -61.07 -8.18
CA SER A 438 -83.21 -60.86 -7.19
C SER A 438 -83.04 -61.71 -5.91
N PRO A 439 -83.47 -61.21 -4.73
CA PRO A 439 -83.22 -61.88 -3.44
C PRO A 439 -84.01 -63.17 -3.17
N ASN A 440 -84.83 -63.65 -4.12
CA ASN A 440 -85.70 -64.82 -3.89
C ASN A 440 -85.04 -66.18 -4.20
N GLU A 441 -83.79 -66.22 -4.70
CA GLU A 441 -83.08 -67.48 -4.96
C GLU A 441 -81.93 -67.79 -3.98
N ILE A 442 -81.56 -66.87 -3.08
CA ILE A 442 -80.42 -67.08 -2.15
C ILE A 442 -80.88 -67.62 -0.77
N ARG A 443 -82.20 -67.73 -0.51
CA ARG A 443 -82.73 -68.13 0.81
C ARG A 443 -83.05 -69.62 0.99
N SER A 444 -82.70 -70.49 0.05
CA SER A 444 -82.92 -71.95 0.20
C SER A 444 -81.74 -72.71 0.82
N VAL A 445 -80.61 -72.06 1.14
CA VAL A 445 -79.45 -72.76 1.71
C VAL A 445 -78.82 -71.93 2.83
N VAL A 446 -79.12 -72.33 4.08
CA VAL A 446 -78.44 -71.99 5.35
C VAL A 446 -78.79 -70.58 5.88
N GLY A 447 -79.41 -70.38 7.04
CA GLY A 447 -79.48 -71.19 8.25
C GLY A 447 -78.65 -70.54 9.37
N SER A 448 -79.34 -69.86 10.29
CA SER A 448 -78.91 -69.48 11.66
C SER A 448 -77.90 -68.33 11.88
N ALA A 449 -78.29 -67.49 12.85
CA ALA A 449 -77.45 -66.75 13.82
C ALA A 449 -76.58 -65.59 13.27
N SER A 450 -77.01 -64.33 13.42
CA SER A 450 -76.85 -63.44 14.60
C SER A 450 -75.49 -62.71 14.70
N ALA A 451 -75.60 -61.38 14.79
CA ALA A 451 -74.68 -60.41 15.40
C ALA A 451 -73.31 -60.10 14.75
N GLY A 452 -73.21 -58.87 14.23
CA GLY A 452 -72.02 -58.00 14.34
C GLY A 452 -70.90 -58.17 13.30
N THR A 453 -70.89 -57.36 12.24
CA THR A 453 -69.71 -57.23 11.36
C THR A 453 -69.44 -55.78 10.93
N ASN A 454 -68.51 -55.12 11.63
CA ASN A 454 -67.61 -54.14 11.01
C ASN A 454 -66.44 -54.95 10.40
N ARG A 455 -66.41 -55.10 9.08
CA ARG A 455 -65.34 -55.79 8.36
C ARG A 455 -65.12 -55.15 6.99
N TRP A 456 -64.08 -54.34 6.82
CA TRP A 456 -63.29 -54.29 5.58
C TRP A 456 -61.86 -53.86 5.91
N ASN A 457 -61.02 -54.83 6.26
CA ASN A 457 -59.57 -54.78 6.11
C ASN A 457 -59.26 -55.47 4.76
N SER A 458 -58.63 -54.77 3.81
CA SER A 458 -58.13 -55.41 2.58
C SER A 458 -56.67 -55.89 2.76
N PRO A 459 -56.35 -57.17 2.47
CA PRO A 459 -55.08 -57.79 2.81
C PRO A 459 -54.10 -57.81 1.62
N ARG A 460 -53.57 -56.65 1.20
CA ARG A 460 -52.53 -56.64 0.13
C ARG A 460 -51.39 -55.63 0.26
N ILE A 461 -51.32 -54.89 1.37
CA ILE A 461 -50.24 -53.90 1.63
C ILE A 461 -49.19 -54.43 2.64
N ARG A 462 -49.32 -55.65 3.17
CA ARG A 462 -48.41 -56.16 4.23
C ARG A 462 -47.16 -56.91 3.78
N ASN A 463 -46.87 -57.02 2.48
CA ASN A 463 -45.72 -57.79 1.97
C ASN A 463 -44.61 -56.96 1.28
N LYS A 464 -44.66 -55.63 1.28
CA LYS A 464 -43.57 -54.79 0.72
C LYS A 464 -42.82 -53.90 1.72
N LEU A 465 -43.13 -53.97 3.02
CA LEU A 465 -42.42 -53.23 4.08
C LEU A 465 -41.60 -54.12 5.04
N ARG A 466 -41.37 -55.39 4.70
CA ARG A 466 -40.51 -56.31 5.48
C ARG A 466 -39.25 -56.81 4.77
N ALA A 467 -38.93 -56.27 3.58
CA ALA A 467 -37.74 -56.66 2.82
C ALA A 467 -36.64 -55.57 2.76
N ALA A 468 -36.79 -54.44 3.47
CA ALA A 468 -35.84 -53.33 3.44
C ALA A 468 -35.18 -53.03 4.81
N LEU A 469 -35.31 -53.92 5.79
CA LEU A 469 -34.76 -53.73 7.15
C LEU A 469 -33.92 -54.92 7.66
N SER A 470 -33.23 -55.62 6.76
CA SER A 470 -32.17 -56.56 7.15
C SER A 470 -31.14 -56.66 6.03
N PHE A 471 -30.09 -55.82 6.06
CA PHE A 471 -28.74 -56.07 5.52
C PHE A 471 -27.93 -54.75 5.57
N ASN A 472 -27.47 -54.37 6.77
CA ASN A 472 -26.05 -54.08 7.03
C ASN A 472 -25.86 -53.52 8.45
N LYS A 473 -25.50 -54.43 9.35
CA LYS A 473 -24.73 -54.18 10.56
C LYS A 473 -23.72 -55.33 10.65
N SER A 474 -22.50 -55.11 10.14
CA SER A 474 -21.22 -55.75 10.53
C SER A 474 -20.17 -55.67 9.41
N MET A 475 -19.45 -54.56 9.34
CA MET A 475 -17.99 -54.50 9.57
C MET A 475 -17.59 -53.06 9.84
#